data_AF-A0A9N8MBY2-F1
#
_entry.id   AF-A0A9N8MBY2-F1
#
_cell.length_a   1.000
_cell.length_b   1.000
_cell.length_c   1.000
_cell.angle_alpha   90.00
_cell.angle_beta   90.00
_cell.angle_gamma   90.00
#
_symmetry.space_group_name_H-M   'P 1'
#
loop_
_entity.id
_entity.type
_entity.pdbx_description
1 polymer ?
#
loop_
_entity_poly.entity_id
_entity_poly.type
_entity_poly.pdbx_seq_one_letter_code
_entity_poly.pdbx_strand_id
1 'polypeptide(L)'
;MSCPSKDFGTLLQRYADSADESVRRSFTDDPLDYEVPTHTVEKETDTSPATHLSKRTGLSRLELFPYRYFKDAKVFDRVVPGEMKPERQSEVGYPVSILTMAGDGRSVDFGMEYEVDTYVFRRSQGCWYLARAINLRD
;
A
#
# COMPACT_ATOMS: atom_id res chain seq x y z
N MET A 1 9.88 19.15 -5.46
CA MET A 1 9.77 17.89 -6.22
C MET A 1 8.63 18.03 -7.21
N SER A 2 8.74 17.49 -8.43
CA SER A 2 7.61 17.47 -9.39
C SER A 2 6.76 16.21 -9.18
N CYS A 3 5.46 16.33 -9.40
CA CYS A 3 4.52 15.22 -9.36
C CYS A 3 4.90 14.14 -10.40
N PRO A 4 5.10 12.87 -10.03
CA PRO A 4 5.46 11.82 -10.98
C PRO A 4 4.29 11.48 -11.91
N SER A 5 3.05 11.54 -11.40
CA SER A 5 1.82 11.50 -12.19
C SER A 5 0.62 11.91 -11.35
N LYS A 6 -0.40 12.49 -12.01
CA LYS A 6 -1.74 12.70 -11.43
C LYS A 6 -2.64 11.47 -11.61
N ASP A 7 -2.35 10.64 -12.61
CA ASP A 7 -2.99 9.35 -12.83
C ASP A 7 -2.44 8.32 -11.84
N PHE A 8 -3.35 7.58 -11.19
CA PHE A 8 -2.97 6.66 -10.11
C PHE A 8 -2.20 5.45 -10.64
N GLY A 9 -2.61 4.88 -11.77
CA GLY A 9 -1.94 3.70 -12.36
C GLY A 9 -0.51 4.02 -12.79
N THR A 10 -0.32 5.15 -13.45
CA THR A 10 1.01 5.65 -13.86
C THR A 10 1.89 5.95 -12.66
N LEU A 11 1.33 6.52 -11.58
CA LEU A 11 2.07 6.70 -10.32
C LEU A 11 2.49 5.35 -9.75
N LEU A 12 1.58 4.39 -9.63
CA LEU A 12 1.88 3.07 -9.08
C LEU A 12 2.98 2.36 -9.85
N GLN A 13 2.98 2.43 -11.19
CA GLN A 13 4.04 1.86 -12.02
C GLN A 13 5.41 2.44 -11.67
N ARG A 14 5.52 3.78 -11.58
CA ARG A 14 6.76 4.46 -11.20
C ARG A 14 7.16 4.19 -9.76
N TYR A 15 6.17 4.13 -8.86
CA TYR A 15 6.38 3.87 -7.44
C TYR A 15 6.90 2.44 -7.19
N ALA A 16 6.51 1.47 -8.01
CA ALA A 16 6.96 0.09 -7.94
C ALA A 16 8.27 -0.21 -8.68
N ASP A 17 8.83 0.76 -9.41
CA ASP A 17 10.04 0.55 -10.21
C ASP A 17 11.25 0.28 -9.31
N SER A 18 11.79 -0.94 -9.35
CA SER A 18 12.95 -1.32 -8.56
C SER A 18 14.23 -0.55 -8.93
N ALA A 19 14.32 -0.04 -10.17
CA ALA A 19 15.45 0.74 -10.64
C ALA A 19 15.39 2.22 -10.20
N ASP A 20 14.22 2.72 -9.80
CA ASP A 20 14.01 4.10 -9.36
C ASP A 20 13.33 4.16 -7.97
N GLU A 21 14.13 4.30 -6.92
CA GLU A 21 13.62 4.50 -5.57
C GLU A 21 13.25 5.96 -5.23
N SER A 22 13.56 6.92 -6.11
CA SER A 22 13.35 8.34 -5.83
C SER A 22 11.86 8.67 -5.65
N VAL A 23 11.00 8.02 -6.43
CA VAL A 23 9.55 8.15 -6.33
C VAL A 23 9.07 7.65 -4.97
N ARG A 24 9.54 6.48 -4.52
CA ARG A 24 9.18 5.96 -3.19
C ARG A 24 9.62 6.88 -2.07
N ARG A 25 10.85 7.38 -2.13
CA ARG A 25 11.40 8.30 -1.12
C ARG A 25 10.56 9.57 -0.99
N SER A 26 10.10 10.11 -2.11
CA SER A 26 9.43 11.41 -2.14
C SER A 26 7.90 11.36 -2.07
N PHE A 27 7.31 10.21 -2.39
CA PHE A 27 5.85 10.02 -2.42
C PHE A 27 5.36 8.96 -1.43
N THR A 28 6.16 8.70 -0.40
CA THR A 28 5.74 8.06 0.85
C THR A 28 5.76 9.11 1.94
N ASP A 29 4.66 9.24 2.69
CA ASP A 29 4.56 10.17 3.81
C ASP A 29 5.70 9.93 4.82
N ASP A 30 6.21 11.02 5.40
CA ASP A 30 7.19 11.01 6.48
C ASP A 30 6.65 11.84 7.65
N PRO A 31 6.17 11.23 8.73
CA PRO A 31 6.12 9.78 8.99
C PRO A 31 5.07 9.02 8.16
N LEU A 32 5.33 7.74 7.90
CA LEU A 32 4.36 6.78 7.38
C LEU A 32 3.65 6.07 8.54
N ASP A 33 2.33 5.97 8.48
CA ASP A 33 1.55 5.14 9.40
C ASP A 33 1.67 3.65 8.99
N TYR A 34 2.22 2.82 9.89
CA TYR A 34 2.39 1.38 9.70
C TYR A 34 1.63 0.58 10.75
N GLU A 35 0.77 -0.32 10.29
CA GLU A 35 -0.05 -1.19 11.12
C GLU A 35 0.24 -2.67 10.88
N VAL A 36 0.29 -3.44 11.97
CA VAL A 36 0.52 -4.90 12.01
C VAL A 36 -0.33 -5.54 13.10
N PRO A 37 -0.53 -6.87 13.11
CA PRO A 37 -1.16 -7.56 14.23
C PRO A 37 -0.34 -7.36 15.50
N THR A 38 -1.02 -7.16 16.64
CA THR A 38 -0.34 -6.83 17.89
C THR A 38 0.65 -7.92 18.32
N HIS A 39 0.32 -9.21 18.11
CA HIS A 39 1.19 -10.34 18.45
C HIS A 39 2.54 -10.35 17.72
N THR A 40 2.67 -9.63 16.59
CA THR A 40 3.95 -9.50 15.86
C THR A 40 4.93 -8.55 16.55
N VAL A 41 4.43 -7.66 17.43
CA VAL A 41 5.21 -6.64 18.13
C VAL A 41 5.36 -6.97 19.60
N GLU A 42 4.30 -7.46 20.23
CA GLU A 42 4.25 -7.73 21.65
C GLU A 42 3.33 -8.91 21.98
N LYS A 43 3.43 -9.42 23.21
CA LYS A 43 2.53 -10.47 23.66
C LYS A 43 1.12 -9.90 23.86
N GLU A 44 0.16 -10.39 23.10
CA GLU A 44 -1.24 -10.01 23.24
C GLU A 44 -1.82 -10.40 24.62
N THR A 45 -2.64 -9.52 25.15
CA THR A 45 -3.44 -9.69 26.37
C THR A 45 -4.92 -9.50 26.05
N ASP A 46 -5.81 -9.88 26.95
CA ASP A 46 -7.27 -9.72 26.77
C ASP A 46 -7.70 -8.25 26.55
N THR A 47 -6.83 -7.29 26.89
CA THR A 47 -7.06 -5.85 26.71
C THR A 47 -6.28 -5.23 25.55
N SER A 48 -5.40 -6.00 24.90
CA SER A 48 -4.59 -5.51 23.79
C SER A 48 -5.50 -5.20 22.58
N PRO A 49 -5.21 -4.12 21.82
CA PRO A 49 -5.89 -3.90 20.55
C PRO A 49 -5.54 -5.04 19.58
N ALA A 50 -6.40 -5.28 18.58
CA ALA A 50 -6.15 -6.31 17.55
C ALA A 50 -4.93 -5.97 16.68
N THR A 51 -4.68 -4.67 16.45
CA THR A 51 -3.55 -4.18 15.66
C THR A 51 -2.74 -3.13 16.40
N HIS A 52 -1.46 -3.07 16.08
CA HIS A 52 -0.54 -2.06 16.59
C HIS A 52 -0.18 -1.07 15.49
N LEU A 53 -0.47 0.22 15.71
CA LEU A 53 -0.14 1.31 14.80
C LEU A 53 1.15 2.03 15.24
N SER A 54 2.09 2.20 14.32
CA SER A 54 3.37 2.88 14.54
C SER A 54 3.69 3.89 13.44
N LYS A 55 4.46 4.93 13.77
CA LYS A 55 4.93 5.92 12.79
C LYS A 55 6.37 5.63 12.40
N ARG A 56 6.62 5.46 11.10
CA ARG A 56 7.94 5.11 10.53
C ARG A 56 8.51 6.32 9.80
N THR A 57 9.73 6.70 10.15
CA THR A 57 10.38 7.91 9.64
C THR A 57 11.62 7.58 8.83
N GLY A 58 12.05 8.53 7.99
CA GLY A 58 13.24 8.36 7.18
C GLY A 58 13.18 7.12 6.28
N LEU A 59 14.31 6.47 6.02
CA LEU A 59 14.38 5.33 5.08
C LEU A 59 13.76 4.04 5.62
N SER A 60 13.64 3.89 6.94
CA SER A 60 13.04 2.71 7.57
C SER A 60 11.61 2.43 7.11
N ARG A 61 10.86 3.48 6.73
CA ARG A 61 9.51 3.34 6.18
C ARG A 61 9.46 2.60 4.83
N LEU A 62 10.59 2.52 4.12
CA LEU A 62 10.71 1.86 2.83
C LEU A 62 11.10 0.38 2.93
N GLU A 63 11.63 -0.06 4.07
CA GLU A 63 12.16 -1.42 4.25
C GLU A 63 11.06 -2.43 4.61
N LEU A 64 9.96 -1.95 5.18
CA LEU A 64 8.90 -2.77 5.77
C LEU A 64 7.97 -3.40 4.72
N PHE A 65 8.09 -3.01 3.45
CA PHE A 65 7.13 -3.42 2.42
C PHE A 65 7.80 -3.71 1.08
N PRO A 66 7.59 -4.91 0.50
CA PRO A 66 8.12 -5.23 -0.82
C PRO A 66 7.25 -4.60 -1.92
N TYR A 67 7.53 -3.36 -2.28
CA TYR A 67 6.84 -2.63 -3.37
C TYR A 67 6.89 -3.37 -4.73
N ARG A 68 7.80 -4.34 -4.88
CA ARG A 68 7.87 -5.27 -6.01
C ARG A 68 6.57 -6.05 -6.23
N TYR A 69 5.77 -6.29 -5.18
CA TYR A 69 4.51 -7.02 -5.28
C TYR A 69 3.49 -6.34 -6.20
N PHE A 70 3.54 -5.00 -6.36
CA PHE A 70 2.65 -4.32 -7.33
C PHE A 70 2.87 -4.81 -8.77
N LYS A 71 4.13 -5.08 -9.12
CA LYS A 71 4.50 -5.60 -10.44
C LYS A 71 4.13 -7.07 -10.57
N ASP A 72 4.55 -7.89 -9.60
CA ASP A 72 4.34 -9.33 -9.63
C ASP A 72 2.84 -9.69 -9.60
N ALA A 73 2.02 -8.86 -8.96
CA ALA A 73 0.58 -9.06 -8.90
C ALA A 73 -0.21 -8.42 -10.05
N LYS A 74 0.49 -7.85 -11.05
CA LYS A 74 -0.11 -7.18 -12.22
C LYS A 74 -1.14 -6.12 -11.82
N VAL A 75 -0.86 -5.37 -10.76
CA VAL A 75 -1.78 -4.34 -10.24
C VAL A 75 -2.09 -3.29 -11.30
N PHE A 76 -1.12 -2.99 -12.16
CA PHE A 76 -1.23 -1.97 -13.20
C PHE A 76 -2.30 -2.27 -14.25
N ASP A 77 -2.52 -3.55 -14.56
CA ASP A 77 -3.52 -3.99 -15.54
C ASP A 77 -4.95 -3.79 -15.01
N ARG A 78 -5.09 -3.56 -13.70
CA ARG A 78 -6.36 -3.43 -12.97
C ARG A 78 -6.72 -2.00 -12.60
N VAL A 79 -5.85 -1.03 -12.87
CA VAL A 79 -6.07 0.39 -12.52
C VAL A 79 -6.93 1.13 -13.57
N VAL A 80 -7.47 0.40 -14.57
CA VAL A 80 -8.35 0.99 -15.59
C VAL A 80 -9.63 1.50 -14.93
N PRO A 81 -10.09 2.72 -15.25
CA PRO A 81 -11.30 3.29 -14.65
C PRO A 81 -12.55 2.52 -15.08
N GLY A 82 -13.12 1.77 -14.13
CA GLY A 82 -14.35 0.99 -14.23
C GLY A 82 -14.33 -0.08 -13.15
N GLU A 83 -15.44 -0.30 -12.44
CA GLU A 83 -15.51 -1.32 -11.38
C GLU A 83 -15.11 -2.70 -11.92
N MET A 84 -13.87 -3.11 -11.69
CA MET A 84 -13.47 -4.49 -11.90
C MET A 84 -13.72 -5.24 -10.60
N LYS A 85 -14.53 -6.29 -10.68
CA LYS A 85 -14.64 -7.28 -9.61
C LYS A 85 -13.22 -7.78 -9.27
N PRO A 86 -12.90 -8.06 -8.00
CA PRO A 86 -11.61 -8.60 -7.61
C PRO A 86 -11.34 -9.91 -8.37
N GLU A 87 -10.52 -9.86 -9.41
CA GLU A 87 -10.15 -11.05 -10.17
C GLU A 87 -8.98 -11.78 -9.49
N ARG A 88 -9.11 -13.10 -9.35
CA ARG A 88 -8.13 -13.96 -8.65
C ARG A 88 -6.83 -14.23 -9.43
N GLN A 89 -6.50 -13.44 -10.45
CA GLN A 89 -5.33 -13.72 -11.31
C GLN A 89 -4.14 -12.83 -10.97
N SER A 90 -3.45 -13.11 -9.86
CA SER A 90 -2.11 -12.58 -9.62
C SER A 90 -1.10 -13.73 -9.66
N GLU A 91 0.09 -13.50 -10.23
CA GLU A 91 1.16 -14.53 -10.25
C GLU A 91 1.73 -14.78 -8.85
N VAL A 92 1.37 -13.93 -7.88
CA VAL A 92 1.76 -14.01 -6.47
C VAL A 92 0.85 -14.94 -5.66
N GLY A 93 -0.24 -15.46 -6.25
CA GLY A 93 -1.15 -16.42 -5.62
C GLY A 93 -2.20 -15.80 -4.68
N TYR A 94 -2.22 -14.47 -4.52
CA TYR A 94 -3.20 -13.75 -3.69
C TYR A 94 -4.12 -12.85 -4.53
N PRO A 95 -5.41 -12.71 -4.17
CA PRO A 95 -6.28 -11.72 -4.81
C PRO A 95 -5.75 -10.29 -4.63
N VAL A 96 -5.99 -9.44 -5.63
CA VAL A 96 -5.73 -8.01 -5.54
C VAL A 96 -7.02 -7.22 -5.81
N SER A 97 -7.31 -6.25 -4.95
CA SER A 97 -8.35 -5.24 -5.16
C SER A 97 -7.76 -3.83 -5.14
N ILE A 98 -8.40 -2.93 -5.89
CA ILE A 98 -8.15 -1.50 -5.81
C ILE A 98 -9.47 -0.83 -5.47
N LEU A 99 -9.56 -0.21 -4.29
CA LEU A 99 -10.78 0.42 -3.82
C LEU A 99 -10.66 1.94 -3.85
N THR A 100 -11.76 2.62 -4.17
CA THR A 100 -11.85 4.08 -4.00
C THR A 100 -12.28 4.37 -2.58
N MET A 101 -11.51 5.21 -1.87
CA MET A 101 -11.81 5.64 -0.52
C MET A 101 -12.45 7.03 -0.53
N ALA A 102 -13.08 7.41 0.59
CA ALA A 102 -13.56 8.77 0.78
C ALA A 102 -12.42 9.79 0.58
N GLY A 103 -12.74 10.96 0.01
CA GLY A 103 -11.75 12.03 -0.19
C GLY A 103 -10.73 11.79 -1.32
N ASP A 104 -11.12 11.07 -2.38
CA ASP A 104 -10.27 10.75 -3.55
C ASP A 104 -9.03 9.91 -3.16
N GLY A 105 -9.15 9.11 -2.10
CA GLY A 105 -8.14 8.11 -1.72
C GLY A 105 -8.26 6.83 -2.53
N ARG A 106 -7.19 6.04 -2.54
CA ARG A 106 -7.14 4.71 -3.17
C ARG A 106 -6.52 3.73 -2.20
N SER A 107 -7.13 2.56 -2.00
CA SER A 107 -6.45 1.43 -1.37
C SER A 107 -6.06 0.41 -2.43
N VAL A 108 -4.90 -0.22 -2.27
CA VAL A 108 -4.51 -1.43 -3.00
C VAL A 108 -4.34 -2.52 -1.97
N ASP A 109 -5.12 -3.58 -2.09
CA ASP A 109 -5.16 -4.66 -1.11
C ASP A 109 -4.66 -5.95 -1.75
N PHE A 110 -3.82 -6.70 -1.05
CA PHE A 110 -3.26 -7.98 -1.47
C PHE A 110 -3.57 -9.05 -0.44
N GLY A 111 -4.47 -9.98 -0.74
CA GLY A 111 -4.83 -11.06 0.17
C GLY A 111 -6.30 -11.41 0.18
N MET A 112 -6.73 -12.12 1.23
CA MET A 112 -8.12 -12.48 1.51
C MET A 112 -8.47 -12.08 2.94
N GLU A 113 -9.70 -11.58 3.16
CA GLU A 113 -10.36 -11.20 4.43
C GLU A 113 -9.47 -10.88 5.65
N TYR A 114 -8.73 -11.86 6.19
CA TYR A 114 -7.95 -11.74 7.43
C TYR A 114 -6.42 -11.73 7.23
N GLU A 115 -5.92 -12.02 6.02
CA GLU A 115 -4.49 -12.02 5.65
C GLU A 115 -4.26 -11.03 4.50
N VAL A 116 -4.42 -9.74 4.78
CA VAL A 116 -4.40 -8.68 3.76
C VAL A 116 -3.29 -7.67 4.03
N ASP A 117 -2.42 -7.47 3.02
CA ASP A 117 -1.57 -6.29 2.96
C ASP A 117 -2.34 -5.16 2.27
N THR A 118 -2.49 -4.01 2.93
CA THR A 118 -3.22 -2.85 2.37
C THR A 118 -2.31 -1.64 2.24
N TYR A 119 -2.33 -1.01 1.07
CA TYR A 119 -1.61 0.22 0.77
C TYR A 119 -2.60 1.35 0.55
N VAL A 120 -2.60 2.34 1.42
CA VAL A 120 -3.51 3.49 1.34
C VAL A 120 -2.77 4.68 0.74
N PHE A 121 -3.19 5.04 -0.46
CA PHE A 121 -2.75 6.23 -1.16
C PHE A 121 -3.77 7.35 -0.99
N ARG A 122 -3.28 8.55 -0.71
CA ARG A 122 -4.09 9.77 -0.63
C ARG A 122 -3.60 10.80 -1.62
N ARG A 123 -4.52 11.66 -2.07
CA ARG A 123 -4.15 12.85 -2.83
C ARG A 123 -3.79 14.00 -1.89
N SER A 124 -2.63 14.61 -2.14
CA SER A 124 -2.17 15.84 -1.50
C SER A 124 -1.54 16.74 -2.57
N GLN A 125 -1.95 18.01 -2.61
CA GLN A 125 -1.45 19.00 -3.59
C GLN A 125 -1.51 18.51 -5.06
N GLY A 126 -2.51 17.67 -5.39
CA GLY A 126 -2.69 17.11 -6.73
C GLY A 126 -1.80 15.91 -7.08
N CYS A 127 -1.05 15.36 -6.13
CA CYS A 127 -0.22 14.17 -6.28
C CYS A 127 -0.66 13.06 -5.32
N TRP A 128 -0.37 11.81 -5.68
CA TRP A 128 -0.62 10.67 -4.82
C TRP A 128 0.57 10.42 -3.88
N TYR A 129 0.25 10.08 -2.64
CA TYR A 129 1.22 9.73 -1.61
C TYR A 129 0.77 8.45 -0.91
N LEU A 130 1.69 7.52 -0.68
CA LEU A 130 1.45 6.41 0.25
C LEU A 130 1.41 7.01 1.67
N ALA A 131 0.25 6.92 2.31
CA ALA A 131 0.00 7.54 3.62
C ALA A 131 -0.09 6.53 4.75
N ARG A 132 -0.55 5.32 4.46
CA ARG A 132 -0.62 4.23 5.41
C ARG A 132 -0.35 2.91 4.70
N ALA A 133 0.33 2.02 5.41
CA ALA A 133 0.51 0.66 4.99
C ALA A 133 0.14 -0.27 6.14
N ILE A 134 -0.56 -1.34 5.82
CA ILE A 134 -1.10 -2.32 6.77
C ILE A 134 -0.61 -3.68 6.31
N ASN A 135 -0.01 -4.47 7.19
CA ASN A 135 0.42 -5.83 6.91
C ASN A 135 -0.20 -6.74 7.97
N LEU A 136 -1.25 -7.48 7.62
CA LEU A 136 -1.96 -8.38 8.52
C LEU A 136 -1.73 -9.87 8.18
N ARG A 137 -0.59 -10.21 7.59
CA ARG A 137 -0.32 -11.58 7.08
C ARG A 137 0.12 -12.61 8.12
N ASP A 138 0.09 -12.32 9.42
CA ASP A 138 0.52 -13.23 10.50
C ASP A 138 -0.65 -13.68 11.39
#